data_AF-A0AAP0J0T6-F1
#
_entry.id   AF-A0AAP0J0T6-F1
#
_cell.length_a   1.000
_cell.length_b   1.000
_cell.length_c   1.000
_cell.angle_alpha   90.00
_cell.angle_beta   90.00
_cell.angle_gamma   90.00
#
_symmetry.space_group_name_H-M   'P 1'
#
loop_
_entity.id
_entity.type
_entity.pdbx_description
1 polymer ?
#
loop_
_entity_poly.entity_id
_entity_poly.type
_entity_poly.pdbx_seq_one_letter_code
_entity_poly.pdbx_strand_id
1 'polypeptide(L)'
;MDTFLLLSCLLLCFLITPTFSLQSIPFEGPRLSAHPEFKTVRDHGIKASSTSTSSSVTKFRTYYYKQTLDHFNYRPDSFITFNQRYVIDFQYWGGAKTDAPIFVNLGEEAPLELDMKVIGFLHEHAPKLKALIVFIEHRYYGQSVPFGSRQEAFRNASQLGYFTSTQALADYAEVILHVKKMLMAERSPVVAFGASYGGMLASWFRLKYPHVAMGALASSAPILYFDDLVPADGGYYAVVSSDFKAVSQSCHDTIAQSWLEIAKIAEKPNGLQQLSRLFNTCSPLKSATILGTYLVLMYGSSAQYNRAPVYQVSRICEAIDGAPKGTSVLKKVYAAVVAYQQWIECILL
;
A
#
# COMPACT_ATOMS: atom_id res chain seq x y z
N MET A 1 42.33 16.38 52.57
CA MET A 1 42.81 16.09 51.20
C MET A 1 41.90 15.02 50.60
N ASP A 2 40.58 15.11 50.84
CA ASP A 2 39.69 13.93 50.82
C ASP A 2 38.38 14.16 50.07
N THR A 3 38.12 15.38 49.58
CA THR A 3 36.95 15.68 48.74
C THR A 3 37.23 15.56 47.25
N PHE A 4 38.50 15.66 46.82
CA PHE A 4 38.89 15.52 45.41
C PHE A 4 39.00 14.07 44.94
N LEU A 5 39.37 13.12 45.83
CA LEU A 5 39.44 11.69 45.50
C LEU A 5 38.04 11.05 45.34
N LEU A 6 37.07 11.47 46.16
CA LEU A 6 35.70 10.93 46.05
C LEU A 6 35.00 11.37 44.76
N LEU A 7 35.24 12.60 44.30
CA LEU A 7 34.64 13.10 43.06
C LEU A 7 35.24 12.43 41.80
N SER A 8 36.54 12.11 41.85
CA SER A 8 37.21 11.42 40.73
C SER A 8 36.84 9.94 40.64
N CYS A 9 36.57 9.25 41.77
CA CYS A 9 36.03 7.89 41.74
C CYS A 9 34.58 7.81 41.22
N LEU A 10 33.72 8.80 41.54
CA LEU A 10 32.33 8.83 41.06
C LEU A 10 32.23 9.09 39.54
N LEU A 11 33.16 9.87 38.96
CA LEU A 11 33.24 10.10 37.51
C LEU A 11 33.76 8.87 36.73
N LEU A 12 34.62 8.04 37.34
CA LEU A 12 35.12 6.80 36.74
C LEU A 12 34.07 5.68 36.69
N CYS A 13 33.10 5.66 37.62
CA CYS A 13 32.00 4.69 37.58
C CYS A 13 30.96 4.95 36.46
N PHE A 14 30.91 6.15 35.88
CA PHE A 14 30.02 6.45 34.74
C PHE A 14 30.64 6.13 33.36
N LEU A 15 31.93 5.76 33.31
CA LEU A 15 32.63 5.44 32.05
C LEU A 15 32.70 3.93 31.75
N ILE A 16 32.09 3.09 32.59
CA ILE A 16 31.99 1.64 32.37
C ILE A 16 30.52 1.27 32.28
N THR A 17 29.83 1.77 31.25
CA THR A 17 28.60 1.11 30.79
C THR A 17 29.04 -0.14 30.03
N PRO A 18 28.55 -1.34 30.37
CA PRO A 18 28.75 -2.48 29.50
C PRO A 18 28.06 -2.17 28.18
N THR A 19 28.81 -2.26 27.10
CA THR A 19 28.27 -2.31 25.74
C THR A 19 27.43 -3.57 25.64
N PHE A 20 26.15 -3.46 26.02
CA PHE A 20 25.16 -4.44 25.63
C PHE A 20 25.05 -4.33 24.11
N SER A 21 25.73 -5.24 23.43
CA SER A 21 25.47 -5.52 22.03
C SER A 21 24.00 -5.94 21.96
N LEU A 22 23.12 -5.00 21.60
CA LEU A 22 21.76 -5.30 21.18
C LEU A 22 21.90 -6.16 19.94
N GLN A 23 21.93 -7.47 20.13
CA GLN A 23 21.48 -8.39 19.10
C GLN A 23 20.04 -7.96 18.82
N SER A 24 19.84 -7.34 17.67
CA SER A 24 18.52 -7.15 17.10
C SER A 24 17.91 -8.53 16.95
N ILE A 25 17.13 -8.97 17.93
CA ILE A 25 16.19 -10.06 17.73
C ILE A 25 15.30 -9.56 16.59
N PRO A 26 15.22 -10.25 15.44
CA PRO A 26 14.30 -9.86 14.40
C PRO A 26 12.91 -9.86 15.03
N PHE A 27 12.33 -8.67 15.19
CA PHE A 27 10.94 -8.53 15.57
C PHE A 27 10.14 -9.08 14.40
N GLU A 28 9.70 -10.34 14.50
CA GLU A 28 8.61 -10.88 13.70
C GLU A 28 7.31 -10.23 14.18
N GLY A 29 7.18 -8.94 13.88
CA GLY A 29 5.92 -8.24 14.00
C GLY A 29 4.89 -8.94 13.12
N PRO A 30 3.61 -8.96 13.52
CA PRO A 30 2.54 -9.49 12.69
C PRO A 30 2.55 -8.78 11.33
N ARG A 31 2.95 -9.50 10.27
CA ARG A 31 2.83 -9.02 8.89
C ARG A 31 1.38 -9.16 8.48
N LEU A 32 0.82 -8.15 7.80
CA LEU A 32 -0.50 -8.29 7.19
C LEU A 32 -0.44 -9.45 6.18
N SER A 33 -1.06 -10.57 6.54
CA SER A 33 -1.21 -11.71 5.66
C SER A 33 -2.24 -11.39 4.58
N ALA A 34 -1.95 -11.84 3.36
CA ALA A 34 -2.95 -11.85 2.30
C ALA A 34 -3.96 -12.98 2.55
N HIS A 35 -5.22 -12.77 2.17
CA HIS A 35 -6.25 -13.82 2.27
C HIS A 35 -5.80 -15.11 1.55
N PRO A 36 -6.06 -16.31 2.11
CA PRO A 36 -5.60 -17.58 1.54
C PRO A 36 -5.98 -17.79 0.07
N GLU A 37 -7.17 -17.35 -0.35
CA GLU A 37 -7.64 -17.43 -1.75
C GLU A 37 -6.78 -16.62 -2.73
N PHE A 38 -6.02 -15.62 -2.25
CA PHE A 38 -5.10 -14.83 -3.07
C PHE A 38 -3.67 -15.40 -3.13
N LYS A 39 -3.37 -16.51 -2.43
CA LYS A 39 -2.11 -17.25 -2.63
C LYS A 39 -2.04 -17.94 -4.00
N THR A 40 -3.17 -18.11 -4.68
CA THR A 40 -3.28 -18.88 -5.94
C THR A 40 -3.78 -18.07 -7.16
N VAL A 41 -4.32 -16.85 -7.00
CA VAL A 41 -5.18 -16.23 -8.05
C VAL A 41 -4.51 -15.13 -8.90
N ARG A 42 -3.23 -14.78 -8.69
CA ARG A 42 -2.55 -13.80 -9.58
C ARG A 42 -2.03 -14.36 -10.91
N ASP A 43 -2.33 -15.63 -11.22
CA ASP A 43 -1.83 -16.28 -12.44
C ASP A 43 -2.56 -15.83 -13.71
N HIS A 44 -3.70 -15.14 -13.65
CA HIS A 44 -4.41 -14.66 -14.84
C HIS A 44 -4.87 -13.21 -14.63
N GLY A 45 -4.52 -12.34 -15.58
CA GLY A 45 -4.92 -10.94 -15.60
C GLY A 45 -6.42 -10.76 -15.35
N ILE A 46 -6.77 -9.69 -14.64
CA ILE A 46 -8.14 -9.37 -14.23
C ILE A 46 -9.01 -9.20 -15.49
N LYS A 47 -9.67 -10.28 -15.91
CA LYS A 47 -10.93 -10.24 -16.65
C LYS A 47 -12.02 -10.55 -15.65
N ALA A 48 -12.83 -9.54 -15.33
CA ALA A 48 -14.06 -9.73 -14.59
C ALA A 48 -14.97 -10.67 -15.40
N SER A 49 -15.04 -11.94 -15.02
CA SER A 49 -16.05 -12.86 -15.53
C SER A 49 -17.03 -13.15 -14.41
N SER A 50 -18.28 -12.73 -14.65
CA SER A 50 -19.43 -13.00 -13.82
C SER A 50 -19.83 -14.46 -13.98
N THR A 51 -19.73 -15.25 -12.91
CA THR A 51 -20.48 -16.50 -12.82
C THR A 51 -21.00 -16.67 -11.41
N SER A 52 -22.31 -16.53 -11.29
CA SER A 52 -23.10 -16.72 -10.09
C SER A 52 -23.18 -18.19 -9.72
N THR A 53 -22.78 -18.55 -8.51
CA THR A 53 -23.23 -19.78 -7.84
C THR A 53 -23.56 -19.50 -6.37
N SER A 54 -24.87 -19.60 -6.11
CA SER A 54 -25.63 -19.79 -4.89
C SER A 54 -24.95 -19.98 -3.52
N SER A 55 -25.45 -19.20 -2.56
CA SER A 55 -25.69 -19.50 -1.13
C SER A 55 -24.50 -19.73 -0.19
N SER A 56 -23.83 -18.64 0.20
CA SER A 56 -23.30 -18.52 1.56
C SER A 56 -24.01 -17.35 2.25
N VAL A 57 -24.40 -17.51 3.52
CA VAL A 57 -24.86 -16.40 4.36
C VAL A 57 -23.77 -15.33 4.28
N THR A 58 -24.10 -14.16 3.75
CA THR A 58 -23.10 -13.14 3.42
C THR A 58 -22.33 -12.72 4.67
N LYS A 59 -21.09 -13.21 4.78
CA LYS A 59 -20.08 -12.88 5.81
C LYS A 59 -19.99 -11.37 6.04
N PHE A 60 -20.10 -10.62 4.95
CA PHE A 60 -20.06 -9.17 4.92
C PHE A 60 -21.46 -8.57 4.79
N ARG A 61 -21.80 -7.64 5.67
CA ARG A 61 -23.00 -6.81 5.59
C ARG A 61 -22.61 -5.38 5.29
N THR A 62 -23.16 -4.84 4.21
CA THR A 62 -22.91 -3.46 3.77
C THR A 62 -23.90 -2.50 4.40
N TYR A 63 -23.40 -1.38 4.88
CA TYR A 63 -24.15 -0.31 5.49
C TYR A 63 -23.69 1.04 4.93
N TYR A 64 -24.48 2.08 5.20
CA TYR A 64 -24.16 3.45 4.83
C TYR A 64 -24.40 4.37 6.03
N TYR A 65 -23.42 5.20 6.33
CA TYR A 65 -23.51 6.26 7.32
C TYR A 65 -23.76 7.59 6.59
N LYS A 66 -24.70 8.40 7.09
CA LYS A 66 -24.93 9.76 6.58
C LYS A 66 -23.85 10.67 7.11
N GLN A 67 -22.77 10.80 6.34
CA GLN A 67 -21.56 11.51 6.71
C GLN A 67 -21.70 13.01 6.42
N THR A 68 -21.21 13.85 7.33
CA THR A 68 -21.11 15.30 7.12
C THR A 68 -20.05 15.60 6.06
N LEU A 69 -20.35 16.50 5.14
CA LEU A 69 -19.44 16.87 4.05
C LEU A 69 -18.17 17.52 4.60
N ASP A 70 -18.33 18.46 5.53
CA ASP A 70 -17.24 19.24 6.10
C ASP A 70 -17.27 19.24 7.63
N HIS A 71 -16.28 18.58 8.23
CA HIS A 71 -16.12 18.48 9.68
C HIS A 71 -15.45 19.69 10.34
N PHE A 72 -14.86 20.59 9.55
CA PHE A 72 -13.96 21.64 10.06
C PHE A 72 -14.49 23.05 9.82
N ASN A 73 -15.76 23.17 9.41
CA ASN A 73 -16.43 24.44 9.21
C ASN A 73 -17.92 24.32 9.61
N TYR A 74 -18.55 25.45 9.86
CA TYR A 74 -19.92 25.55 10.37
C TYR A 74 -20.83 26.38 9.45
N ARG A 75 -20.47 26.51 8.17
CA ARG A 75 -21.32 27.19 7.19
C ARG A 75 -22.49 26.29 6.81
N PRO A 76 -23.61 26.84 6.30
CA PRO A 76 -24.77 26.03 5.93
C PRO A 76 -24.46 24.88 4.96
N ASP A 77 -23.53 25.09 4.03
CA ASP A 77 -23.05 24.08 3.08
C ASP A 77 -22.19 22.98 3.74
N SER A 78 -21.53 23.26 4.86
CA SER A 78 -20.75 22.27 5.62
C SER A 78 -21.60 21.11 6.12
N PHE A 79 -22.88 21.36 6.40
CA PHE A 79 -23.84 20.36 6.90
C PHE A 79 -24.50 19.52 5.80
N ILE A 80 -24.12 19.72 4.53
CA ILE A 80 -24.52 18.79 3.46
C ILE A 80 -24.01 17.40 3.82
N THR A 81 -24.80 16.36 3.55
CA THR A 81 -24.40 14.97 3.87
C THR A 81 -24.28 14.12 2.62
N PHE A 82 -23.47 13.08 2.71
CA PHE A 82 -23.38 12.02 1.72
C PHE A 82 -23.37 10.65 2.39
N ASN A 83 -23.68 9.59 1.64
CA ASN A 83 -23.65 8.24 2.18
C ASN A 83 -22.23 7.67 2.09
N GLN A 84 -21.58 7.51 3.24
CA GLN A 84 -20.30 6.81 3.34
C GLN A 84 -20.55 5.34 3.61
N ARG A 85 -20.00 4.49 2.75
CA ARG A 85 -20.11 3.04 2.83
C ARG A 85 -19.19 2.48 3.91
N TYR A 86 -19.72 1.55 4.69
CA TYR A 86 -18.91 0.69 5.55
C TYR A 86 -19.47 -0.74 5.53
N VAL A 87 -18.62 -1.70 5.82
CA VAL A 87 -18.94 -3.12 5.77
C VAL A 87 -18.56 -3.76 7.10
N ILE A 88 -19.45 -4.57 7.65
CA ILE A 88 -19.21 -5.32 8.89
C ILE A 88 -19.20 -6.81 8.60
N ASP A 89 -18.21 -7.51 9.15
CA ASP A 89 -18.21 -8.96 9.30
C ASP A 89 -18.38 -9.35 10.78
N PHE A 90 -19.50 -10.02 11.05
CA PHE A 90 -19.92 -10.47 12.37
C PHE A 90 -19.46 -11.89 12.70
N GLN A 91 -18.86 -12.61 11.76
CA GLN A 91 -18.62 -14.07 11.81
C GLN A 91 -17.94 -14.53 13.12
N TYR A 92 -17.03 -13.71 13.66
CA TYR A 92 -16.23 -14.06 14.84
C TYR A 92 -16.52 -13.20 16.06
N TRP A 93 -17.46 -12.26 15.98
CA TRP A 93 -17.64 -11.26 17.02
C TRP A 93 -18.21 -11.88 18.32
N GLY A 94 -17.52 -11.65 19.43
CA GLY A 94 -17.93 -12.12 20.77
C GLY A 94 -19.11 -11.35 21.37
N GLY A 95 -19.52 -10.26 20.72
CA GLY A 95 -20.62 -9.42 21.17
C GLY A 95 -20.19 -8.33 22.16
N ALA A 96 -21.06 -7.35 22.33
CA ALA A 96 -20.78 -6.19 23.18
C ALA A 96 -20.64 -6.52 24.67
N LYS A 97 -21.36 -7.53 25.18
CA LYS A 97 -21.36 -7.89 26.61
C LYS A 97 -20.00 -8.36 27.12
N THR A 98 -19.14 -8.85 26.22
CA THR A 98 -17.78 -9.29 26.56
C THR A 98 -16.73 -8.23 26.24
N ASP A 99 -17.15 -7.00 25.92
CA ASP A 99 -16.29 -5.93 25.41
C ASP A 99 -15.41 -6.41 24.24
N ALA A 100 -15.96 -7.24 23.35
CA ALA A 100 -15.18 -7.85 22.27
C ALA A 100 -14.56 -6.77 21.37
N PRO A 101 -13.28 -6.89 20.98
CA PRO A 101 -12.57 -5.87 20.21
C PRO A 101 -13.19 -5.63 18.83
N ILE A 102 -12.98 -4.43 18.30
CA ILE A 102 -13.36 -4.06 16.95
C ILE A 102 -12.08 -3.79 16.16
N PHE A 103 -11.87 -4.55 15.10
CA PHE A 103 -10.82 -4.33 14.12
C PHE A 103 -11.39 -3.48 12.99
N VAL A 104 -10.82 -2.30 12.79
CA VAL A 104 -11.31 -1.36 11.79
C VAL A 104 -10.25 -1.14 10.74
N ASN A 105 -10.50 -1.58 9.51
CA ASN A 105 -9.69 -1.21 8.35
C ASN A 105 -10.12 0.16 7.84
N LEU A 106 -9.18 1.11 7.83
CA LEU A 106 -9.39 2.44 7.26
C LEU A 106 -9.09 2.34 5.77
N GLY A 107 -10.14 2.36 4.95
CA GLY A 107 -10.02 2.23 3.50
C GLY A 107 -9.12 3.31 2.91
N GLU A 108 -8.35 2.95 1.90
CA GLU A 108 -7.31 3.79 1.32
C GLU A 108 -7.79 4.48 0.03
N GLU A 109 -6.91 4.66 -0.96
CA GLU A 109 -7.16 5.24 -2.28
C GLU A 109 -7.91 4.33 -3.25
N ALA A 110 -8.83 3.49 -2.77
CA ALA A 110 -9.52 2.50 -3.57
C ALA A 110 -10.94 2.14 -3.05
N PRO A 111 -11.80 1.53 -3.89
CA PRO A 111 -13.02 0.88 -3.43
C PRO A 111 -12.73 -0.27 -2.45
N LEU A 112 -13.58 -0.46 -1.44
CA LEU A 112 -13.38 -1.47 -0.37
C LEU A 112 -13.32 -2.93 -0.86
N GLU A 113 -13.86 -3.24 -2.04
CA GLU A 113 -13.96 -4.61 -2.53
C GLU A 113 -12.61 -5.32 -2.59
N LEU A 114 -11.53 -4.59 -2.87
CA LEU A 114 -10.19 -5.17 -2.93
C LEU A 114 -9.66 -5.48 -1.53
N ASP A 115 -9.77 -4.53 -0.59
CA ASP A 115 -9.34 -4.70 0.80
C ASP A 115 -10.01 -5.89 1.47
N MET A 116 -11.33 -6.02 1.30
CA MET A 116 -12.11 -7.13 1.85
C MET A 116 -11.66 -8.50 1.33
N LYS A 117 -11.15 -8.56 0.11
CA LYS A 117 -10.66 -9.79 -0.53
C LYS A 117 -9.21 -10.09 -0.22
N VAL A 118 -8.37 -9.06 -0.04
CA VAL A 118 -6.91 -9.21 0.03
C VAL A 118 -6.42 -9.21 1.48
N ILE A 119 -7.04 -8.45 2.39
CA ILE A 119 -6.56 -8.33 3.77
C ILE A 119 -6.99 -9.55 4.60
N GLY A 120 -6.11 -10.55 4.66
CA GLY A 120 -6.31 -11.79 5.41
C GLY A 120 -6.11 -11.64 6.92
N PHE A 121 -5.18 -10.76 7.32
CA PHE A 121 -4.77 -10.59 8.72
C PHE A 121 -5.93 -10.42 9.70
N LEU A 122 -6.91 -9.57 9.35
CA LEU A 122 -8.07 -9.33 10.21
C LEU A 122 -8.85 -10.64 10.47
N HIS A 123 -9.05 -11.43 9.43
CA HIS A 123 -9.78 -12.69 9.48
C HIS A 123 -8.98 -13.83 10.13
N GLU A 124 -7.66 -13.79 10.07
CA GLU A 124 -6.79 -14.77 10.75
C GLU A 124 -6.77 -14.56 12.28
N HIS A 125 -6.91 -13.31 12.73
CA HIS A 125 -6.81 -12.95 14.15
C HIS A 125 -8.17 -12.77 14.83
N ALA A 126 -9.22 -12.39 14.11
CA ALA A 126 -10.57 -12.22 14.66
C ALA A 126 -11.13 -13.46 15.38
N PRO A 127 -10.94 -14.73 14.93
CA PRO A 127 -11.46 -15.91 15.62
C PRO A 127 -10.90 -16.10 17.03
N LYS A 128 -9.61 -15.76 17.22
CA LYS A 128 -8.90 -15.86 18.50
C LYS A 128 -9.32 -14.75 19.46
N LEU A 129 -9.46 -13.53 18.93
CA LEU A 129 -9.76 -12.34 19.72
C LEU A 129 -11.25 -12.03 19.82
N LYS A 130 -12.08 -12.86 19.18
CA LYS A 130 -13.53 -12.67 19.05
C LYS A 130 -13.89 -11.29 18.49
N ALA A 131 -13.07 -10.79 17.56
CA ALA A 131 -13.16 -9.43 17.09
C ALA A 131 -14.30 -9.23 16.08
N LEU A 132 -14.96 -8.07 16.14
CA LEU A 132 -15.76 -7.55 15.03
C LEU A 132 -14.81 -7.03 13.96
N ILE A 133 -15.06 -7.29 12.68
CA ILE A 133 -14.28 -6.67 11.60
C ILE A 133 -15.16 -5.62 10.92
N VAL A 134 -14.61 -4.42 10.75
CA VAL A 134 -15.26 -3.29 10.08
C VAL A 134 -14.32 -2.75 9.02
N PHE A 135 -14.79 -2.61 7.79
CA PHE A 135 -14.11 -1.88 6.72
C PHE A 135 -14.85 -0.58 6.47
N ILE A 136 -14.16 0.56 6.50
CA ILE A 136 -14.78 1.87 6.26
C ILE A 136 -14.20 2.47 5.00
N GLU A 137 -15.04 2.80 4.03
CA GLU A 137 -14.59 3.31 2.75
C GLU A 137 -14.15 4.77 2.85
N HIS A 138 -13.06 5.10 2.19
CA HIS A 138 -12.57 6.48 2.13
C HIS A 138 -13.53 7.36 1.33
N ARG A 139 -13.79 8.58 1.81
CA ARG A 139 -14.51 9.59 1.01
C ARG A 139 -13.86 9.77 -0.37
N TYR A 140 -14.65 10.02 -1.42
CA TYR A 140 -14.24 10.14 -2.83
C TYR A 140 -13.80 8.83 -3.52
N TYR A 141 -13.83 7.69 -2.83
CA TYR A 141 -13.53 6.38 -3.42
C TYR A 141 -14.74 5.44 -3.37
N GLY A 142 -14.74 4.46 -4.28
CA GLY A 142 -15.81 3.46 -4.39
C GLY A 142 -17.19 4.09 -4.51
N GLN A 143 -18.05 3.75 -3.56
CA GLN A 143 -19.44 4.23 -3.47
C GLN A 143 -19.61 5.40 -2.49
N SER A 144 -18.53 5.83 -1.83
CA SER A 144 -18.52 6.87 -0.81
C SER A 144 -18.14 8.23 -1.40
N VAL A 145 -18.94 8.69 -2.35
CA VAL A 145 -18.62 9.89 -3.15
C VAL A 145 -19.59 11.03 -2.84
N PRO A 146 -19.09 12.18 -2.36
CA PRO A 146 -19.91 13.38 -2.20
C PRO A 146 -20.48 13.87 -3.53
N PHE A 147 -21.52 14.72 -3.48
CA PHE A 147 -22.13 15.33 -4.69
C PHE A 147 -22.71 14.33 -5.71
N GLY A 148 -22.93 13.08 -5.31
CA GLY A 148 -23.68 12.08 -6.06
C GLY A 148 -22.91 11.31 -7.13
N SER A 149 -21.81 11.85 -7.67
CA SER A 149 -20.96 11.11 -8.61
C SER A 149 -19.50 11.54 -8.55
N ARG A 150 -18.59 10.67 -8.99
CA ARG A 150 -17.16 10.97 -9.09
C ARG A 150 -16.89 12.11 -10.07
N GLN A 151 -17.65 12.21 -11.15
CA GLN A 151 -17.50 13.30 -12.11
C GLN A 151 -17.80 14.65 -11.45
N GLU A 152 -18.90 14.75 -10.70
CA GLU A 152 -19.25 15.98 -9.98
C GLU A 152 -18.28 16.25 -8.83
N ALA A 153 -17.89 15.24 -8.05
CA ALA A 153 -16.98 15.44 -6.93
C ALA A 153 -15.58 15.96 -7.33
N PHE A 154 -15.15 15.67 -8.56
CA PHE A 154 -13.85 16.08 -9.10
C PHE A 154 -13.95 17.25 -10.09
N ARG A 155 -15.13 17.88 -10.23
CA ARG A 155 -15.38 18.88 -11.27
C ARG A 155 -14.62 20.18 -11.08
N ASN A 156 -14.37 20.61 -9.84
CA ASN A 156 -13.66 21.86 -9.56
C ASN A 156 -12.99 21.84 -8.17
N ALA A 157 -12.16 22.86 -7.92
CA ALA A 157 -11.39 22.99 -6.68
C ALA A 157 -12.25 23.12 -5.42
N SER A 158 -13.44 23.75 -5.49
CA SER A 158 -14.30 23.89 -4.31
C SER A 158 -14.93 22.55 -3.89
N GLN A 159 -15.25 21.67 -4.84
CA GLN A 159 -15.70 20.30 -4.53
C GLN A 159 -14.53 19.41 -4.11
N LEU A 160 -13.34 19.57 -4.69
CA LEU A 160 -12.14 18.84 -4.27
C LEU A 160 -11.61 19.28 -2.90
N GLY A 161 -11.98 20.46 -2.41
CA GLY A 161 -11.54 20.98 -1.11
C GLY A 161 -11.88 20.08 0.08
N TYR A 162 -12.90 19.22 -0.02
CA TYR A 162 -13.26 18.26 1.03
C TYR A 162 -12.56 16.90 0.87
N PHE A 163 -11.73 16.73 -0.16
CA PHE A 163 -10.97 15.51 -0.40
C PHE A 163 -9.60 15.58 0.29
N THR A 164 -9.61 15.52 1.63
CA THR A 164 -8.41 15.56 2.46
C THR A 164 -8.35 14.39 3.42
N SER A 165 -7.14 14.05 3.86
CA SER A 165 -6.93 13.04 4.90
C SER A 165 -7.55 13.48 6.23
N THR A 166 -7.50 14.76 6.59
CA THR A 166 -8.11 15.27 7.84
C THR A 166 -9.61 15.02 7.89
N GLN A 167 -10.31 15.24 6.79
CA GLN A 167 -11.74 14.97 6.68
C GLN A 167 -12.03 13.46 6.72
N ALA A 168 -11.23 12.65 6.03
CA ALA A 168 -11.35 11.19 6.10
C ALA A 168 -11.14 10.64 7.52
N LEU A 169 -10.19 11.19 8.28
CA LEU A 169 -9.98 10.79 9.67
C LEU A 169 -11.19 11.12 10.55
N ALA A 170 -11.82 12.29 10.38
CA ALA A 170 -13.05 12.63 11.07
C ALA A 170 -14.20 11.70 10.68
N ASP A 171 -14.30 11.35 9.39
CA ASP A 171 -15.28 10.38 8.92
C ASP A 171 -15.18 9.03 9.62
N TYR A 172 -13.96 8.48 9.70
CA TYR A 172 -13.72 7.20 10.37
C TYR A 172 -14.12 7.27 11.84
N ALA A 173 -13.84 8.38 12.53
CA ALA A 173 -14.24 8.55 13.92
C ALA A 173 -15.76 8.49 14.08
N GLU A 174 -16.51 9.23 13.25
CA GLU A 174 -17.97 9.21 13.29
C GLU A 174 -18.55 7.82 13.01
N VAL A 175 -18.05 7.13 11.97
CA VAL A 175 -18.52 5.78 11.62
C VAL A 175 -18.21 4.79 12.75
N ILE A 176 -17.02 4.84 13.36
CA ILE A 176 -16.67 3.96 14.47
C ILE A 176 -17.57 4.20 15.68
N LEU A 177 -17.80 5.46 16.05
CA LEU A 177 -18.69 5.81 17.16
C LEU A 177 -20.14 5.40 16.88
N HIS A 178 -20.59 5.59 15.64
CA HIS A 178 -21.90 5.12 15.18
C HIS A 178 -22.04 3.60 15.31
N VAL A 179 -21.05 2.83 14.84
CA VAL A 179 -21.06 1.37 14.94
C VAL A 179 -21.06 0.92 16.40
N LYS A 180 -20.23 1.54 17.25
CA LYS A 180 -20.21 1.23 18.69
C LYS A 180 -21.57 1.46 19.33
N LYS A 181 -22.23 2.58 19.06
CA LYS A 181 -23.57 2.87 19.57
C LYS A 181 -24.64 1.93 19.02
N MET A 182 -24.61 1.68 17.71
CA MET A 182 -25.57 0.81 17.02
C MET A 182 -25.53 -0.63 17.56
N LEU A 183 -24.37 -1.08 18.00
CA LEU A 183 -24.15 -2.44 18.52
C LEU A 183 -24.09 -2.51 20.06
N MET A 184 -24.36 -1.41 20.76
CA MET A 184 -24.20 -1.29 22.24
C MET A 184 -22.80 -1.68 22.73
N ALA A 185 -21.78 -1.44 21.90
CA ALA A 185 -20.40 -1.85 22.07
C ALA A 185 -19.50 -0.66 22.47
N GLU A 186 -20.01 0.31 23.24
CA GLU A 186 -19.31 1.54 23.61
C GLU A 186 -18.00 1.28 24.39
N ARG A 187 -17.98 0.18 25.15
CA ARG A 187 -16.80 -0.29 25.90
C ARG A 187 -15.81 -1.11 25.07
N SER A 188 -16.20 -1.57 23.88
CA SER A 188 -15.31 -2.39 23.04
C SER A 188 -14.06 -1.61 22.63
N PRO A 189 -12.86 -2.18 22.81
CA PRO A 189 -11.62 -1.60 22.33
C PRO A 189 -11.57 -1.62 20.81
N VAL A 190 -11.04 -0.55 20.21
CA VAL A 190 -10.90 -0.43 18.75
C VAL A 190 -9.43 -0.41 18.37
N VAL A 191 -9.04 -1.23 17.40
CA VAL A 191 -7.72 -1.20 16.77
C VAL A 191 -7.89 -0.82 15.31
N ALA A 192 -7.19 0.23 14.88
CA ALA A 192 -7.20 0.68 13.49
C ALA A 192 -6.16 -0.07 12.67
N PHE A 193 -6.49 -0.42 11.43
CA PHE A 193 -5.62 -1.13 10.50
C PHE A 193 -5.60 -0.39 9.17
N GLY A 194 -4.46 -0.46 8.50
CA GLY A 194 -4.34 -0.02 7.12
C GLY A 194 -2.94 -0.34 6.56
N ALA A 195 -2.83 -0.33 5.24
CA ALA A 195 -1.58 -0.48 4.52
C ALA A 195 -1.32 0.73 3.61
N SER A 196 -0.09 0.97 3.16
CA SER A 196 0.19 2.10 2.25
C SER A 196 -0.33 3.44 2.82
N TYR A 197 -1.10 4.21 2.04
CA TYR A 197 -1.82 5.39 2.52
C TYR A 197 -2.85 5.06 3.61
N GLY A 198 -3.57 3.93 3.53
CA GLY A 198 -4.41 3.43 4.62
C GLY A 198 -3.62 3.24 5.94
N GLY A 199 -2.36 2.84 5.86
CA GLY A 199 -1.45 2.72 7.00
C GLY A 199 -1.04 4.07 7.57
N MET A 200 -0.86 5.08 6.70
CA MET A 200 -0.66 6.47 7.14
C MET A 200 -1.90 6.98 7.85
N LEU A 201 -3.09 6.73 7.30
CA LEU A 201 -4.37 7.04 7.92
C LEU A 201 -4.51 6.34 9.28
N ALA A 202 -4.20 5.04 9.40
CA ALA A 202 -4.26 4.32 10.67
C ALA A 202 -3.32 4.93 11.72
N SER A 203 -2.10 5.29 11.32
CA SER A 203 -1.12 5.98 12.17
C SER A 203 -1.66 7.33 12.67
N TRP A 204 -2.09 8.18 11.74
CA TRP A 204 -2.62 9.50 12.06
C TRP A 204 -3.93 9.44 12.84
N PHE A 205 -4.77 8.44 12.57
CA PHE A 205 -6.01 8.20 13.30
C PHE A 205 -5.72 7.91 14.76
N ARG A 206 -4.78 7.02 15.07
CA ARG A 206 -4.38 6.75 16.46
C ARG A 206 -3.79 7.99 17.13
N LEU A 207 -3.00 8.79 16.41
CA LEU A 207 -2.41 10.02 16.95
C LEU A 207 -3.46 11.11 17.25
N LYS A 208 -4.47 11.27 16.38
CA LYS A 208 -5.46 12.36 16.47
C LYS A 208 -6.74 11.97 17.22
N TYR A 209 -7.12 10.70 17.17
CA TYR A 209 -8.31 10.14 17.84
C TYR A 209 -7.95 9.01 18.82
N PRO A 210 -7.01 9.23 19.78
CA PRO A 210 -6.59 8.18 20.70
C PRO A 210 -7.69 7.73 21.68
N HIS A 211 -8.74 8.54 21.81
CA HIS A 211 -9.95 8.23 22.58
C HIS A 211 -10.94 7.33 21.82
N VAL A 212 -10.78 7.19 20.49
CA VAL A 212 -11.61 6.31 19.64
C VAL A 212 -10.91 4.98 19.40
N ALA A 213 -9.64 4.99 18.98
CA ALA A 213 -8.84 3.79 18.75
C ALA A 213 -7.70 3.67 19.75
N MET A 214 -7.59 2.54 20.44
CA MET A 214 -6.55 2.30 21.46
C MET A 214 -5.19 2.00 20.85
N GLY A 215 -5.15 1.54 19.60
CA GLY A 215 -3.93 1.20 18.88
C GLY A 215 -4.14 1.22 17.36
N ALA A 216 -3.03 1.18 16.63
CA ALA A 216 -3.06 1.04 15.19
C ALA A 216 -1.97 0.07 14.70
N LEU A 217 -2.29 -0.71 13.68
CA LEU A 217 -1.31 -1.44 12.87
C LEU A 217 -1.23 -0.74 11.51
N ALA A 218 -0.12 -0.04 11.30
CA ALA A 218 0.17 0.71 10.09
C ALA A 218 1.20 -0.06 9.24
N SER A 219 0.73 -0.85 8.29
CA SER A 219 1.59 -1.72 7.49
C SER A 219 2.19 -0.97 6.31
N SER A 220 3.52 -0.98 6.19
CA SER A 220 4.23 -0.36 5.06
C SER A 220 3.78 1.10 4.80
N ALA A 221 3.51 1.84 5.86
CA ALA A 221 3.02 3.21 5.79
C ALA A 221 4.20 4.18 5.60
N PRO A 222 4.30 4.89 4.47
CA PRO A 222 5.41 5.80 4.19
C PRO A 222 5.24 7.16 4.91
N ILE A 223 5.01 7.14 6.22
CA ILE A 223 4.72 8.36 7.02
C ILE A 223 5.88 9.37 7.06
N LEU A 224 7.09 8.94 6.71
CA LEU A 224 8.29 9.79 6.64
C LEU A 224 8.62 10.22 5.20
N TYR A 225 7.89 9.76 4.18
CA TYR A 225 8.20 10.03 2.77
C TYR A 225 7.69 11.40 2.30
N PHE A 226 8.09 12.45 3.03
CA PHE A 226 7.74 13.84 2.79
C PHE A 226 8.98 14.72 2.89
N ASP A 227 9.00 15.78 2.09
CA ASP A 227 10.06 16.78 2.06
C ASP A 227 11.45 16.12 1.98
N ASP A 228 12.41 16.61 2.78
CA ASP A 228 13.78 16.09 2.84
C ASP A 228 14.00 15.10 4.01
N LEU A 229 12.93 14.46 4.51
CA LEU A 229 13.01 13.53 5.65
C LEU A 229 13.61 12.16 5.27
N VAL A 230 13.58 11.79 3.99
CA VAL A 230 14.17 10.55 3.48
C VAL A 230 15.47 10.87 2.74
N PRO A 231 16.61 10.30 3.17
CA PRO A 231 17.87 10.41 2.43
C PRO A 231 17.74 9.95 0.98
N ALA A 232 18.54 10.53 0.08
CA ALA A 232 18.46 10.24 -1.36
C ALA A 232 18.67 8.74 -1.69
N ASP A 233 19.50 8.04 -0.92
CA ASP A 233 19.78 6.60 -1.04
C ASP A 233 18.71 5.71 -0.37
N GLY A 234 17.83 6.31 0.44
CA GLY A 234 16.66 5.65 1.04
C GLY A 234 15.36 5.85 0.27
N GLY A 235 15.39 6.59 -0.84
CA GLY A 235 14.22 6.85 -1.69
C GLY A 235 13.67 5.59 -2.36
N TYR A 236 12.41 5.64 -2.82
CA TYR A 236 11.71 4.48 -3.38
C TYR A 236 12.51 3.77 -4.48
N TYR A 237 12.99 4.50 -5.49
CA TYR A 237 13.73 3.90 -6.60
C TYR A 237 15.18 3.50 -6.27
N ALA A 238 15.77 4.05 -5.20
CA ALA A 238 17.05 3.59 -4.69
C ALA A 238 16.92 2.22 -4.02
N VAL A 239 15.84 2.01 -3.26
CA VAL A 239 15.48 0.69 -2.70
C VAL A 239 15.16 -0.30 -3.82
N VAL A 240 14.34 0.09 -4.82
CA VAL A 240 14.08 -0.77 -6.01
C VAL A 240 15.40 -1.19 -6.67
N SER A 241 16.32 -0.27 -6.90
CA SER A 241 17.63 -0.59 -7.49
C SER A 241 18.43 -1.56 -6.62
N SER A 242 18.37 -1.38 -5.30
CA SER A 242 19.03 -2.26 -4.33
C SER A 242 18.46 -3.67 -4.32
N ASP A 243 17.13 -3.83 -4.49
CA ASP A 243 16.48 -5.15 -4.58
C ASP A 243 16.98 -5.94 -5.80
N PHE A 244 17.07 -5.29 -6.96
CA PHE A 244 17.63 -5.90 -8.17
C PHE A 244 19.11 -6.25 -8.01
N LYS A 245 19.88 -5.35 -7.38
CA LYS A 245 21.32 -5.58 -7.10
C LYS A 245 21.54 -6.74 -6.14
N ALA A 246 20.70 -6.90 -5.12
CA ALA A 246 20.77 -7.99 -4.15
C ALA A 246 20.52 -9.35 -4.80
N VAL A 247 19.70 -9.40 -5.84
CA VAL A 247 19.45 -10.62 -6.64
C VAL A 247 20.60 -10.87 -7.62
N SER A 248 21.01 -9.86 -8.39
CA SER A 248 22.13 -9.99 -9.33
C SER A 248 22.75 -8.63 -9.67
N GLN A 249 24.07 -8.53 -9.45
CA GLN A 249 24.86 -7.37 -9.84
C GLN A 249 24.84 -7.16 -11.38
N SER A 250 24.96 -8.25 -12.14
CA SER A 250 24.94 -8.22 -13.62
C SER A 250 23.59 -7.72 -14.16
N CYS A 251 22.49 -8.17 -13.54
CA CYS A 251 21.15 -7.71 -13.83
C CYS A 251 21.00 -6.21 -13.56
N HIS A 252 21.37 -5.76 -12.36
CA HIS A 252 21.37 -4.35 -11.98
C HIS A 252 22.16 -3.48 -12.97
N ASP A 253 23.38 -3.88 -13.30
CA ASP A 253 24.26 -3.11 -14.19
C ASP A 253 23.73 -3.07 -15.63
N THR A 254 23.12 -4.15 -16.10
CA THR A 254 22.44 -4.21 -17.40
C THR A 254 21.25 -3.26 -17.44
N ILE A 255 20.42 -3.22 -16.38
CA ILE A 255 19.30 -2.29 -16.26
C ILE A 255 19.81 -0.85 -16.28
N ALA A 256 20.82 -0.53 -15.46
CA ALA A 256 21.41 0.80 -15.39
C ALA A 256 21.97 1.27 -16.74
N GLN A 257 22.69 0.40 -17.46
CA GLN A 257 23.22 0.71 -18.78
C GLN A 257 22.13 0.90 -19.83
N SER A 258 20.99 0.21 -19.71
CA SER A 258 19.91 0.26 -20.70
C SER A 258 19.35 1.67 -20.92
N TRP A 259 19.33 2.51 -19.89
CA TRP A 259 18.82 3.88 -19.97
C TRP A 259 19.63 4.73 -20.96
N LEU A 260 20.95 4.61 -20.91
CA LEU A 260 21.86 5.32 -21.83
C LEU A 260 21.72 4.79 -23.26
N GLU A 261 21.57 3.49 -23.44
CA GLU A 261 21.39 2.88 -24.76
C GLU A 261 20.04 3.26 -25.38
N ILE A 262 18.96 3.34 -24.60
CA ILE A 262 17.66 3.83 -25.07
C ILE A 262 17.79 5.28 -25.54
N ALA A 263 18.38 6.17 -24.74
CA ALA A 263 18.58 7.56 -25.11
C ALA A 263 19.39 7.71 -26.40
N LYS A 264 20.52 6.99 -26.49
CA LYS A 264 21.40 6.99 -27.66
C LYS A 264 20.71 6.50 -28.94
N ILE A 265 19.83 5.51 -28.86
CA ILE A 265 19.06 5.07 -30.04
C ILE A 265 17.99 6.10 -30.38
N ALA A 266 17.31 6.68 -29.39
CA ALA A 266 16.25 7.66 -29.59
C ALA A 266 16.70 8.91 -30.34
N GLU A 267 17.97 9.33 -30.17
CA GLU A 267 18.57 10.47 -30.86
C GLU A 267 18.85 10.24 -32.36
N LYS A 268 18.87 8.97 -32.82
CA LYS A 268 19.18 8.65 -34.22
C LYS A 268 17.98 8.91 -35.13
N PRO A 269 18.20 9.16 -36.43
CA PRO A 269 17.15 9.10 -37.44
C PRO A 269 16.42 7.74 -37.37
N ASN A 270 15.09 7.78 -37.30
CA ASN A 270 14.23 6.60 -37.11
C ASN A 270 14.48 5.82 -35.80
N GLY A 271 15.14 6.41 -34.81
CA GLY A 271 15.48 5.80 -33.52
C GLY A 271 14.27 5.25 -32.76
N LEU A 272 13.19 6.03 -32.69
CA LEU A 272 11.94 5.60 -32.05
C LEU A 272 11.29 4.40 -32.75
N GLN A 273 11.37 4.34 -34.09
CA GLN A 273 10.89 3.19 -34.85
C GLN A 273 11.76 1.95 -34.58
N GLN A 274 13.09 2.13 -34.44
CA GLN A 274 14.00 1.05 -34.06
C GLN A 274 13.66 0.52 -32.66
N LEU A 275 13.46 1.41 -31.67
CA LEU A 275 13.03 1.02 -30.32
C LEU A 275 11.68 0.33 -30.31
N SER A 276 10.70 0.82 -31.09
CA SER A 276 9.38 0.22 -31.21
C SER A 276 9.47 -1.23 -31.71
N ARG A 277 10.31 -1.49 -32.71
CA ARG A 277 10.54 -2.86 -33.23
C ARG A 277 11.30 -3.72 -32.22
N LEU A 278 12.32 -3.16 -31.56
CA LEU A 278 13.14 -3.89 -30.60
C LEU A 278 12.33 -4.36 -29.38
N PHE A 279 11.50 -3.47 -28.85
CA PHE A 279 10.62 -3.74 -27.72
C PHE A 279 9.26 -4.31 -28.13
N ASN A 280 9.04 -4.53 -29.42
CA ASN A 280 7.79 -5.06 -29.96
C ASN A 280 6.55 -4.33 -29.43
N THR A 281 6.49 -3.00 -29.59
CA THR A 281 5.40 -2.17 -29.07
C THR A 281 4.17 -2.24 -29.99
N CYS A 282 2.96 -2.24 -29.43
CA CYS A 282 1.72 -2.36 -30.22
C CYS A 282 1.46 -1.17 -31.14
N SER A 283 2.03 -0.01 -30.81
CA SER A 283 1.98 1.19 -31.61
C SER A 283 3.37 1.83 -31.66
N PRO A 284 3.69 2.59 -32.72
CA PRO A 284 4.96 3.31 -32.80
C PRO A 284 5.13 4.27 -31.61
N LEU A 285 6.32 4.22 -30.99
CA LEU A 285 6.69 5.10 -29.90
C LEU A 285 6.67 6.57 -30.36
N LYS A 286 5.93 7.40 -29.62
CA LYS A 286 5.94 8.87 -29.81
C LYS A 286 7.11 9.55 -29.09
N SER A 287 7.64 8.91 -28.06
CA SER A 287 8.79 9.38 -27.29
C SER A 287 9.46 8.20 -26.58
N ALA A 288 10.78 8.26 -26.38
CA ALA A 288 11.52 7.30 -25.57
C ALA A 288 11.11 7.36 -24.08
N THR A 289 10.58 8.51 -23.62
CA THR A 289 10.05 8.67 -22.26
C THR A 289 8.91 7.69 -21.97
N ILE A 290 8.05 7.39 -22.96
CA ILE A 290 6.93 6.45 -22.76
C ILE A 290 7.47 5.06 -22.43
N LEU A 291 8.45 4.59 -23.20
CA LEU A 291 9.13 3.32 -22.93
C LEU A 291 9.87 3.35 -21.58
N GLY A 292 10.57 4.46 -21.28
CA GLY A 292 11.26 4.65 -20.01
C GLY A 292 10.32 4.56 -18.81
N THR A 293 9.18 5.27 -18.85
CA THR A 293 8.16 5.23 -17.80
C THR A 293 7.60 3.82 -17.61
N TYR A 294 7.31 3.11 -18.70
CA TYR A 294 6.85 1.73 -18.61
C TYR A 294 7.86 0.83 -17.90
N LEU A 295 9.14 0.91 -18.28
CA LEU A 295 10.20 0.10 -17.66
C LEU A 295 10.39 0.46 -16.17
N VAL A 296 10.37 1.75 -15.82
CA VAL A 296 10.43 2.22 -14.43
C VAL A 296 9.28 1.65 -13.60
N LEU A 297 8.05 1.71 -14.11
CA LEU A 297 6.87 1.14 -13.44
C LEU A 297 6.95 -0.38 -13.31
N MET A 298 7.47 -1.07 -14.33
CA MET A 298 7.70 -2.51 -14.31
C MET A 298 8.68 -2.89 -13.19
N TYR A 299 9.86 -2.26 -13.14
CA TYR A 299 10.85 -2.56 -12.09
C TYR A 299 10.34 -2.20 -10.71
N GLY A 300 9.70 -1.03 -10.55
CA GLY A 300 9.10 -0.60 -9.29
C GLY A 300 8.03 -1.58 -8.80
N SER A 301 7.11 -2.00 -9.67
CA SER A 301 6.07 -2.97 -9.32
C SER A 301 6.65 -4.34 -8.99
N SER A 302 7.70 -4.75 -9.71
CA SER A 302 8.37 -6.05 -9.50
C SER A 302 9.01 -6.13 -8.12
N ALA A 303 9.69 -5.07 -7.70
CA ALA A 303 10.26 -4.95 -6.36
C ALA A 303 9.16 -4.86 -5.28
N GLN A 304 8.19 -3.96 -5.46
CA GLN A 304 7.13 -3.71 -4.48
C GLN A 304 6.28 -4.95 -4.17
N TYR A 305 5.99 -5.76 -5.18
CA TYR A 305 5.17 -6.97 -5.05
C TYR A 305 6.00 -8.26 -5.13
N ASN A 306 7.30 -8.19 -4.83
CA ASN A 306 8.21 -9.34 -4.89
C ASN A 306 7.89 -10.36 -3.79
N ARG A 307 7.13 -11.41 -4.11
CA ARG A 307 6.70 -12.41 -3.12
C ARG A 307 6.46 -13.78 -3.74
N ALA A 308 6.51 -14.82 -2.93
CA ALA A 308 6.12 -16.17 -3.34
C ALA A 308 4.68 -16.23 -3.91
N PRO A 309 4.40 -17.13 -4.87
CA PRO A 309 5.36 -18.08 -5.48
C PRO A 309 6.23 -17.46 -6.58
N VAL A 310 5.91 -16.24 -7.05
CA VAL A 310 6.60 -15.60 -8.18
C VAL A 310 7.43 -14.42 -7.69
N TYR A 311 8.71 -14.69 -7.44
CA TYR A 311 9.70 -13.64 -7.14
C TYR A 311 10.06 -12.88 -8.42
N GLN A 312 9.32 -11.81 -8.71
CA GLN A 312 9.41 -11.07 -9.97
C GLN A 312 10.80 -10.48 -10.22
N VAL A 313 11.49 -10.02 -9.17
CA VAL A 313 12.86 -9.51 -9.30
C VAL A 313 13.80 -10.62 -9.78
N SER A 314 13.73 -11.80 -9.15
CA SER A 314 14.48 -12.99 -9.56
C SER A 314 14.18 -13.39 -10.99
N ARG A 315 12.90 -13.46 -11.36
CA ARG A 315 12.46 -13.82 -12.71
C ARG A 315 13.00 -12.88 -13.79
N ILE A 316 12.96 -11.57 -13.53
CA ILE A 316 13.51 -10.55 -14.44
C ILE A 316 15.02 -10.71 -14.58
N CYS A 317 15.73 -10.88 -13.46
CA CYS A 317 17.18 -11.03 -13.48
C CYS A 317 17.64 -12.33 -14.14
N GLU A 318 16.95 -13.44 -13.92
CA GLU A 318 17.20 -14.70 -14.61
C GLU A 318 17.07 -14.56 -16.13
N ALA A 319 16.08 -13.78 -16.61
CA ALA A 319 15.92 -13.52 -18.04
C ALA A 319 17.05 -12.67 -18.63
N ILE A 320 17.56 -11.70 -17.87
CA ILE A 320 18.69 -10.84 -18.28
C ILE A 320 20.00 -11.62 -18.30
N ASP A 321 20.29 -12.34 -17.21
CA ASP A 321 21.55 -13.05 -17.01
C ASP A 321 21.61 -14.34 -17.84
N GLY A 322 20.46 -14.99 -18.07
CA GLY A 322 20.34 -16.18 -18.92
C GLY A 322 20.41 -15.89 -20.42
N ALA A 323 20.46 -14.63 -20.84
CA ALA A 323 20.55 -14.27 -22.25
C ALA A 323 21.89 -14.76 -22.87
N PRO A 324 21.89 -15.28 -24.13
CA PRO A 324 23.09 -15.79 -24.78
C PRO A 324 24.24 -14.77 -24.81
N LYS A 325 25.48 -15.27 -24.76
CA LYS A 325 26.68 -14.44 -24.84
C LYS A 325 26.66 -13.60 -26.12
N GLY A 326 26.93 -12.29 -25.99
CA GLY A 326 26.88 -11.34 -27.09
C GLY A 326 25.51 -10.70 -27.35
N THR A 327 24.46 -11.07 -26.60
CA THR A 327 23.16 -10.38 -26.64
C THR A 327 23.32 -8.92 -26.19
N SER A 328 22.79 -7.98 -26.98
CA SER A 328 22.86 -6.56 -26.64
C SER A 328 22.06 -6.24 -25.38
N VAL A 329 22.47 -5.20 -24.65
CA VAL A 329 21.82 -4.72 -23.42
C VAL A 329 20.31 -4.61 -23.58
N LEU A 330 19.84 -3.94 -24.63
CA LEU A 330 18.41 -3.73 -24.82
C LEU A 330 17.64 -5.00 -25.21
N LYS A 331 18.28 -5.98 -25.85
CA LYS A 331 17.65 -7.30 -26.08
C LYS A 331 17.52 -8.10 -24.78
N LYS A 332 18.48 -7.97 -23.86
CA LYS A 332 18.37 -8.55 -22.51
C LYS A 332 17.22 -7.91 -21.73
N VAL A 333 17.10 -6.58 -21.79
CA VAL A 333 15.98 -5.86 -21.16
C VAL A 333 14.65 -6.27 -21.78
N TYR A 334 14.57 -6.44 -23.10
CA TYR A 334 13.36 -6.97 -23.73
C TYR A 334 13.01 -8.39 -23.22
N ALA A 335 13.99 -9.28 -23.06
CA ALA A 335 13.75 -10.59 -22.46
C ALA A 335 13.19 -10.49 -21.03
N ALA A 336 13.67 -9.53 -20.24
CA ALA A 336 13.10 -9.19 -18.93
C ALA A 336 11.64 -8.74 -19.01
N VAL A 337 11.28 -7.90 -19.98
CA VAL A 337 9.88 -7.48 -20.19
C VAL A 337 8.99 -8.69 -20.50
N VAL A 338 9.44 -9.57 -21.40
CA VAL A 338 8.71 -10.80 -21.76
C VAL A 338 8.54 -11.70 -20.54
N ALA A 339 9.58 -11.84 -19.71
CA ALA A 339 9.53 -12.63 -18.49
C ALA A 339 8.53 -12.05 -17.48
N TYR A 340 8.50 -10.72 -17.29
CA TYR A 340 7.56 -10.05 -16.40
C TYR A 340 6.10 -10.24 -16.83
N GLN A 341 5.82 -10.06 -18.12
CA GLN A 341 4.44 -10.08 -18.64
C GLN A 341 3.87 -11.49 -18.89
N GLN A 342 4.70 -12.54 -18.84
CA GLN A 342 4.29 -13.93 -18.99
C GLN A 342 3.61 -14.26 -20.35
N TRP A 343 4.11 -13.67 -21.44
CA TRP A 343 3.62 -13.73 -22.84
C TRP A 343 2.70 -12.59 -23.27
N ILE A 344 3.15 -11.81 -24.25
CA ILE A 344 2.34 -10.80 -24.94
C ILE A 344 2.71 -10.75 -26.43
N GLU A 345 1.71 -10.51 -27.30
CA GLU A 345 1.90 -10.28 -28.74
C GLU A 345 2.68 -8.98 -29.04
N CYS A 346 2.44 -7.91 -28.28
CA CYS A 346 3.18 -6.64 -28.29
C CYS A 346 3.02 -5.83 -26.99
N ILE A 347 3.99 -5.00 -26.59
CA ILE A 347 3.87 -4.15 -25.39
C ILE A 347 2.87 -3.02 -25.65
N LEU A 348 1.79 -2.96 -24.86
CA LEU A 348 0.86 -1.82 -24.83
C LEU A 348 1.47 -0.71 -23.97
N LEU A 349 1.70 0.45 -24.57
CA LEU A 349 2.42 1.59 -23.98
C LEU A 349 1.60 2.88 -24.02
#